data_AF-A0AAU4IL77-F1
#
_entry.id   AF-A0AAU4IL77-F1
#
_cell.length_a   1.000
_cell.length_b   1.000
_cell.length_c   1.000
_cell.angle_alpha   90.00
_cell.angle_beta   90.00
_cell.angle_gamma   90.00
#
_symmetry.space_group_name_H-M   'P 1'
#
loop_
_entity.id
_entity.type
_entity.pdbx_description
1 polymer ?
#
loop_
_entity_poly.entity_id
_entity_poly.type
_entity_poly.pdbx_seq_one_letter_code
_entity_poly.pdbx_strand_id
1 'polypeptide(L)'
;MTVCAIEKTSATPFTIAADGSYAARLAGHGEARYPERWTLTGPEPYAVPLPLAQPEEADSEVLPLADGRVLIHRRVAERHGFALLYPTGGGAAGAGPRTGELQLGAIPAADGVRVTLLPPSPDGHGAFALAVGATSTTVWQVAGVPFGPERVAGIPGRCSGGVWLDRTGRLLALDRELDGPGGPVTKAVAVDLRRGGEISPLLQIAEDSDDRLLLADPDSGLLLIRSDAPGEPRLGWGVLGSARPVRFPECLRAVGATATPFAVQPGQVLMPESCGVALRVDEAGDGYDGAVAGLALWRPADRHVFRLGAPAGWLGATGRWTPEGRLHLPYSTPEVPCGLLGMTLPVSPPPPIRLDPIPLPPAPARPVPLQQAPLG
;
A
#
# COMPACT_ATOMS: atom_id res chain seq x y z
N MET A 1 27.35 0.30 -10.96
CA MET A 1 26.17 1.20 -11.04
C MET A 1 25.00 0.38 -11.54
N THR A 2 24.24 -0.21 -10.62
CA THR A 2 23.08 -1.05 -10.95
C THR A 2 21.86 -0.20 -10.65
N VAL A 3 21.23 0.31 -11.70
CA VAL A 3 19.95 1.01 -11.63
C VAL A 3 18.94 0.00 -11.10
N CYS A 4 18.47 0.21 -9.86
CA CYS A 4 17.33 -0.55 -9.34
C CYS A 4 16.12 -0.22 -10.22
N ALA A 5 15.75 -1.19 -11.05
CA ALA A 5 14.54 -1.14 -11.85
C ALA A 5 13.35 -1.10 -10.88
N ILE A 6 12.67 0.04 -10.85
CA ILE A 6 11.32 0.11 -10.28
C ILE A 6 10.46 -0.69 -11.25
N GLU A 7 10.19 -1.94 -10.91
CA GLU A 7 9.22 -2.80 -11.60
C GLU A 7 7.86 -2.10 -11.60
N LYS A 8 7.52 -1.48 -12.72
CA LYS A 8 6.19 -0.93 -12.98
C LYS A 8 5.28 -2.09 -13.41
N THR A 9 4.42 -2.59 -12.53
CA THR A 9 3.26 -3.36 -12.99
C THR A 9 2.33 -2.44 -13.78
N SER A 10 1.98 -2.84 -15.00
CA SER A 10 1.22 -2.10 -16.01
C SER A 10 -0.29 -1.97 -15.75
N ALA A 11 -0.72 -1.84 -14.49
CA ALA A 11 -2.10 -1.48 -14.15
C ALA A 11 -2.16 0.00 -13.80
N THR A 12 -3.03 0.77 -14.45
CA THR A 12 -3.25 2.17 -14.09
C THR A 12 -3.73 2.23 -12.63
N PRO A 13 -3.07 3.00 -11.74
CA PRO A 13 -3.38 2.98 -10.32
C PRO A 13 -4.84 3.39 -10.07
N PHE A 14 -5.52 2.59 -9.24
CA PHE A 14 -6.85 2.89 -8.72
C PHE A 14 -6.75 3.25 -7.23
N THR A 15 -7.05 4.49 -6.92
CA THR A 15 -6.87 5.05 -5.58
C THR A 15 -8.23 5.27 -4.92
N ILE A 16 -8.38 4.88 -3.65
CA ILE A 16 -9.60 5.07 -2.85
C ILE A 16 -9.34 6.20 -1.85
N ALA A 17 -10.27 7.15 -1.71
CA ALA A 17 -10.20 8.22 -0.72
C ALA A 17 -10.12 7.66 0.71
N ALA A 18 -9.53 8.44 1.64
CA ALA A 18 -9.28 7.97 3.00
C ALA A 18 -10.55 7.55 3.76
N ASP A 19 -11.69 8.18 3.48
CA ASP A 19 -13.00 7.84 4.04
C ASP A 19 -13.73 6.71 3.27
N GLY A 20 -13.21 6.34 2.10
CA GLY A 20 -13.76 5.29 1.24
C GLY A 20 -14.99 5.70 0.45
N SER A 21 -15.36 6.97 0.44
CA SER A 21 -16.56 7.46 -0.26
C SER A 21 -16.36 7.49 -1.77
N TYR A 22 -15.16 7.85 -2.21
CA TYR A 22 -14.81 8.00 -3.60
C TYR A 22 -13.54 7.24 -3.97
N ALA A 23 -13.38 6.96 -5.25
CA ALA A 23 -12.14 6.50 -5.84
C ALA A 23 -11.89 7.17 -7.19
N ALA A 24 -10.65 7.11 -7.67
CA ALA A 24 -10.29 7.61 -8.98
C ALA A 24 -9.26 6.73 -9.66
N ARG A 25 -9.30 6.71 -10.99
CA ARG A 25 -8.27 6.14 -11.86
C ARG A 25 -8.16 6.96 -13.13
N LEU A 26 -7.07 6.76 -13.86
CA LEU A 26 -6.96 7.18 -15.25
C LEU A 26 -7.47 6.02 -16.13
N ALA A 27 -8.67 6.19 -16.69
CA ALA A 27 -9.34 5.20 -17.53
C ALA A 27 -9.03 5.43 -19.02
N GLY A 28 -9.47 4.50 -19.88
CA GLY A 28 -9.19 4.51 -21.32
C GLY A 28 -7.98 3.67 -21.72
N HIS A 29 -7.71 3.58 -23.01
CA HIS A 29 -6.64 2.76 -23.59
C HIS A 29 -5.82 3.57 -24.60
N GLY A 30 -4.52 3.27 -24.71
CA GLY A 30 -3.61 4.01 -25.60
C GLY A 30 -3.69 5.51 -25.34
N GLU A 31 -3.75 6.33 -26.39
CA GLU A 31 -3.73 7.79 -26.30
C GLU A 31 -5.06 8.44 -25.88
N ALA A 32 -6.11 7.67 -25.59
CA ALA A 32 -7.45 8.20 -25.26
C ALA A 32 -7.76 8.07 -23.77
N ARG A 33 -6.84 8.53 -22.90
CA ARG A 33 -7.01 8.43 -21.45
C ARG A 33 -7.79 9.60 -20.88
N TYR A 34 -8.57 9.33 -19.83
CA TYR A 34 -9.33 10.34 -19.11
C TYR A 34 -9.45 9.99 -17.62
N PRO A 35 -9.53 10.99 -16.72
CA PRO A 35 -9.82 10.74 -15.31
C PRO A 35 -11.23 10.19 -15.15
N GLU A 36 -11.39 9.17 -14.33
CA GLU A 36 -12.68 8.58 -14.00
C GLU A 36 -12.84 8.58 -12.48
N ARG A 37 -13.99 9.08 -12.01
CA ARG A 37 -14.33 9.12 -10.59
C ARG A 37 -15.36 8.05 -10.27
N TRP A 38 -15.12 7.28 -9.23
CA TRP A 38 -16.05 6.29 -8.70
C TRP A 38 -16.67 6.81 -7.41
N THR A 39 -17.97 6.60 -7.25
CA THR A 39 -18.67 6.74 -5.97
C THR A 39 -18.88 5.35 -5.41
N LEU A 40 -18.37 5.11 -4.20
CA LEU A 40 -18.39 3.81 -3.54
C LEU A 40 -19.39 3.78 -2.38
N THR A 41 -19.74 4.95 -1.83
CA THR A 41 -20.81 5.10 -0.84
C THR A 41 -22.16 5.25 -1.54
N GLY A 42 -22.91 4.17 -1.60
CA GLY A 42 -24.23 4.09 -2.20
C GLY A 42 -24.75 2.65 -2.21
N PRO A 43 -26.02 2.42 -2.57
CA PRO A 43 -26.54 1.06 -2.71
C PRO A 43 -25.80 0.28 -3.81
N GLU A 44 -25.38 0.98 -4.88
CA GLU A 44 -24.59 0.44 -5.97
C GLU A 44 -23.45 1.42 -6.32
N PRO A 45 -22.22 0.93 -6.57
CA PRO A 45 -21.13 1.78 -7.01
C PRO A 45 -21.40 2.27 -8.43
N TYR A 46 -20.96 3.49 -8.73
CA TYR A 46 -21.05 4.02 -10.09
C TYR A 46 -19.84 4.88 -10.44
N ALA A 47 -19.46 4.86 -11.71
CA ALA A 47 -18.35 5.63 -12.27
C ALA A 47 -18.88 6.80 -13.10
N VAL A 48 -18.16 7.92 -13.05
CA VAL A 48 -18.40 9.12 -13.85
C VAL A 48 -17.10 9.47 -14.58
N PRO A 49 -17.08 9.45 -15.92
CA PRO A 49 -15.94 9.94 -16.68
C PRO A 49 -15.83 11.47 -16.50
N LEU A 50 -14.60 11.96 -16.35
CA LEU A 50 -14.29 13.38 -16.25
C LEU A 50 -13.44 13.81 -17.46
N PRO A 51 -13.97 13.75 -18.69
CA PRO A 51 -13.23 14.12 -19.88
C PRO A 51 -12.92 15.62 -19.87
N LEU A 52 -11.76 15.99 -20.38
CA LEU A 52 -11.36 17.37 -20.65
C LEU A 52 -11.25 17.59 -22.16
N ALA A 53 -10.78 18.77 -22.57
CA ALA A 53 -10.69 19.15 -23.98
C ALA A 53 -9.72 18.26 -24.79
N GLN A 54 -8.80 17.58 -24.12
CA GLN A 54 -7.84 16.65 -24.71
C GLN A 54 -7.67 15.42 -23.80
N PRO A 55 -7.21 14.28 -24.34
CA PRO A 55 -6.80 13.14 -23.54
C PRO A 55 -5.67 13.47 -22.58
N GLU A 56 -5.55 12.69 -21.51
CA GLU A 56 -4.48 12.79 -20.53
C GLU A 56 -3.28 11.90 -20.88
N GLU A 57 -2.11 12.32 -20.43
CA GLU A 57 -0.87 11.56 -20.58
C GLU A 57 -0.83 10.34 -19.66
N ALA A 58 -0.11 9.29 -20.07
CA ALA A 58 0.02 8.04 -19.32
C ALA A 58 0.67 8.20 -17.94
N ASP A 59 1.47 9.25 -17.76
CA ASP A 59 2.17 9.57 -16.51
C ASP A 59 1.39 10.57 -15.63
N SER A 60 0.18 10.96 -16.04
CA SER A 60 -0.73 11.74 -15.19
C SER A 60 -1.16 10.91 -13.99
N GLU A 61 -1.16 11.52 -12.80
CA GLU A 61 -1.62 10.88 -11.58
C GLU A 61 -2.95 11.49 -11.13
N VAL A 62 -3.83 10.66 -10.58
CA VAL A 62 -5.13 11.10 -10.05
C VAL A 62 -5.30 10.68 -8.60
N LEU A 63 -5.95 11.53 -7.81
CA LEU A 63 -6.20 11.28 -6.40
C LEU A 63 -7.60 11.78 -6.00
N PRO A 64 -8.48 10.91 -5.50
CA PRO A 64 -9.81 11.31 -5.04
C PRO A 64 -9.75 12.08 -3.71
N LEU A 65 -10.64 13.05 -3.54
CA LEU A 65 -10.91 13.72 -2.27
C LEU A 65 -12.28 13.30 -1.71
N ALA A 66 -12.46 13.46 -0.40
CA ALA A 66 -13.68 13.06 0.32
C ALA A 66 -14.91 13.90 -0.08
N ASP A 67 -14.73 15.04 -0.74
CA ASP A 67 -15.82 15.87 -1.27
C ASP A 67 -16.26 15.48 -2.70
N GLY A 68 -15.68 14.42 -3.26
CA GLY A 68 -16.01 13.93 -4.58
C GLY A 68 -15.30 14.66 -5.72
N ARG A 69 -14.35 15.55 -5.45
CA ARG A 69 -13.44 16.08 -6.48
C ARG A 69 -12.28 15.11 -6.70
N VAL A 70 -11.67 15.19 -7.88
CA VAL A 70 -10.46 14.41 -8.23
C VAL A 70 -9.33 15.38 -8.50
N LEU A 71 -8.26 15.30 -7.70
CA LEU A 71 -7.00 15.96 -8.04
C LEU A 71 -6.37 15.25 -9.23
N ILE A 72 -5.88 16.02 -10.19
CA ILE A 72 -5.00 15.54 -11.25
C ILE A 72 -3.65 16.26 -11.18
N HIS A 73 -2.58 15.48 -11.27
CA HIS A 73 -1.21 15.92 -11.45
C HIS A 73 -0.78 15.68 -12.89
N ARG A 74 -0.27 16.71 -13.56
CA ARG A 74 0.25 16.63 -14.92
C ARG A 74 1.67 17.17 -14.99
N ARG A 75 2.48 16.55 -15.84
CA ARG A 75 3.74 17.16 -16.28
C ARG A 75 3.47 17.99 -17.55
N VAL A 76 3.64 19.31 -17.44
CA VAL A 76 3.42 20.24 -18.56
C VAL A 76 4.70 21.02 -18.78
N ALA A 77 5.43 20.66 -19.85
CA ALA A 77 6.78 21.17 -20.13
C ALA A 77 7.68 21.07 -18.86
N GLU A 78 8.22 22.20 -18.41
CA GLU A 78 9.10 22.30 -17.24
C GLU A 78 8.34 22.54 -15.93
N ARG A 79 7.12 22.01 -15.79
CA ARG A 79 6.29 22.17 -14.58
C ARG A 79 5.47 20.94 -14.24
N HIS A 80 5.20 20.79 -12.95
CA HIS A 80 4.26 19.83 -12.38
C HIS A 80 2.98 20.60 -11.99
N GLY A 81 1.95 20.53 -12.83
CA GLY A 81 0.68 21.23 -12.66
C GLY A 81 -0.34 20.41 -11.90
N PHE A 82 -1.19 21.09 -11.13
CA PHE A 82 -2.23 20.49 -10.30
C PHE A 82 -3.58 21.17 -10.52
N ALA A 83 -4.64 20.38 -10.68
CA ALA A 83 -6.00 20.87 -10.81
C ALA A 83 -7.02 19.95 -10.14
N LEU A 84 -8.14 20.51 -9.69
CA LEU A 84 -9.29 19.74 -9.21
C LEU A 84 -10.33 19.60 -10.31
N LEU A 85 -10.73 18.36 -10.56
CA LEU A 85 -11.75 17.97 -11.51
C LEU A 85 -13.05 17.64 -10.77
N TYR A 86 -14.17 18.13 -11.30
CA TYR A 86 -15.48 17.88 -10.72
C TYR A 86 -16.56 17.81 -11.79
N PRO A 87 -17.61 16.99 -11.60
CA PRO A 87 -18.73 16.95 -12.53
C PRO A 87 -19.53 18.26 -12.44
N THR A 88 -19.79 18.91 -13.58
CA THR A 88 -20.60 20.15 -13.65
C THR A 88 -22.04 19.93 -14.12
N GLY A 89 -22.42 18.69 -14.45
CA GLY A 89 -23.75 18.33 -14.92
C GLY A 89 -24.02 18.69 -16.39
N GLY A 90 -24.65 17.75 -17.11
CA GLY A 90 -25.17 17.95 -18.47
C GLY A 90 -26.59 18.52 -18.41
N GLY A 91 -26.73 19.81 -18.09
CA GLY A 91 -28.05 20.44 -17.88
C GLY A 91 -28.91 20.64 -19.13
N ALA A 92 -28.45 20.25 -20.32
CA ALA A 92 -29.25 20.28 -21.54
C ALA A 92 -29.43 18.85 -22.06
N ALA A 93 -30.67 18.48 -22.42
CA ALA A 93 -30.94 17.20 -23.05
C ALA A 93 -30.04 17.03 -24.30
N GLY A 94 -29.19 16.00 -24.30
CA GLY A 94 -28.23 15.73 -25.37
C GLY A 94 -26.82 16.30 -25.17
N ALA A 95 -26.56 17.09 -24.12
CA ALA A 95 -25.21 17.46 -23.75
C ALA A 95 -24.56 16.33 -22.94
N GLY A 96 -23.44 15.78 -23.43
CA GLY A 96 -22.66 14.75 -22.73
C GLY A 96 -22.12 15.21 -21.36
N PRO A 97 -21.43 14.32 -20.63
CA PRO A 97 -20.82 14.66 -19.36
C PRO A 97 -19.85 15.85 -19.52
N ARG A 98 -19.94 16.82 -18.61
CA ARG A 98 -19.04 17.97 -18.55
C ARG A 98 -18.25 17.98 -17.26
N THR A 99 -16.99 18.35 -17.39
CA THR A 99 -16.01 18.43 -16.31
C THR A 99 -15.68 19.88 -16.06
N GLY A 100 -15.81 20.33 -14.82
CA GLY A 100 -15.20 21.56 -14.36
C GLY A 100 -13.77 21.29 -13.91
N GLU A 101 -12.88 22.24 -14.20
CA GLU A 101 -11.48 22.17 -13.81
C GLU A 101 -11.11 23.45 -13.04
N LEU A 102 -10.59 23.28 -11.83
CA LEU A 102 -10.08 24.35 -10.99
C LEU A 102 -8.56 24.21 -10.87
N GLN A 103 -7.82 25.14 -11.49
CA GLN A 103 -6.36 25.16 -11.41
C GLN A 103 -5.91 25.51 -9.99
N LEU A 104 -5.05 24.68 -9.42
CA LEU A 104 -4.46 24.90 -8.10
C LEU A 104 -3.07 25.55 -8.19
N GLY A 105 -2.39 25.43 -9.33
CA GLY A 105 -1.06 25.97 -9.55
C GLY A 105 -0.07 24.87 -9.94
N ALA A 106 1.22 25.17 -9.86
CA ALA A 106 2.27 24.26 -10.29
C ALA A 106 3.55 24.39 -9.46
N ILE A 107 4.32 23.32 -9.43
CA ILE A 107 5.69 23.29 -8.90
C ILE A 107 6.66 23.31 -10.09
N PRO A 108 7.79 24.03 -10.04
CA PRO A 108 8.81 23.99 -11.10
C PRO A 108 9.34 22.56 -11.29
N ALA A 109 9.44 22.09 -12.53
CA ALA A 109 10.24 20.92 -12.83
C ALA A 109 11.70 21.36 -12.88
N ALA A 110 12.47 21.00 -11.86
CA ALA A 110 13.91 21.12 -11.91
C ALA A 110 14.51 19.83 -12.47
N ASP A 111 15.62 19.93 -13.19
CA ASP A 111 16.29 18.77 -13.78
C ASP A 111 16.58 17.69 -12.71
N GLY A 112 16.21 16.46 -13.02
CA GLY A 112 16.39 15.31 -12.14
C GLY A 112 15.44 15.25 -10.94
N VAL A 113 14.50 16.19 -10.79
CA VAL A 113 13.44 16.12 -9.77
C VAL A 113 12.29 15.28 -10.30
N ARG A 114 11.92 14.24 -9.55
CA ARG A 114 10.72 13.44 -9.81
C ARG A 114 9.63 13.84 -8.83
N VAL A 115 8.45 14.20 -9.35
CA VAL A 115 7.28 14.49 -8.53
C VAL A 115 6.29 13.32 -8.61
N THR A 116 5.78 12.88 -7.47
CA THR A 116 4.72 11.87 -7.35
C THR A 116 3.73 12.24 -6.27
N LEU A 117 2.45 11.90 -6.46
CA LEU A 117 1.42 12.10 -5.42
C LEU A 117 1.64 11.12 -4.25
N LEU A 118 1.39 11.60 -3.03
CA LEU A 118 1.29 10.76 -1.84
C LEU A 118 -0.11 10.13 -1.74
N PRO A 119 -0.29 9.03 -0.99
CA PRO A 119 -1.61 8.45 -0.76
C PRO A 119 -2.59 9.47 -0.16
N PRO A 120 -3.92 9.28 -0.37
CA PRO A 120 -4.94 10.20 0.12
C PRO A 120 -4.74 10.56 1.60
N SER A 121 -4.77 11.86 1.87
CA SER A 121 -4.60 12.36 3.24
C SER A 121 -5.73 11.83 4.13
N PRO A 122 -5.45 11.39 5.37
CA PRO A 122 -6.46 10.93 6.31
C PRO A 122 -7.50 11.98 6.67
N ASP A 123 -7.17 13.26 6.52
CA ASP A 123 -8.13 14.35 6.70
C ASP A 123 -9.22 14.38 5.61
N GLY A 124 -9.02 13.71 4.47
CA GLY A 124 -9.93 13.64 3.33
C GLY A 124 -9.95 14.86 2.40
N HIS A 125 -9.24 15.93 2.74
CA HIS A 125 -9.34 17.23 2.06
C HIS A 125 -8.00 17.71 1.50
N GLY A 126 -6.89 17.36 2.17
CA GLY A 126 -5.54 17.65 1.74
C GLY A 126 -5.06 16.65 0.69
N ALA A 127 -4.19 17.12 -0.20
CA ALA A 127 -3.39 16.25 -1.05
C ALA A 127 -1.94 16.71 -1.02
N PHE A 128 -1.03 15.75 -1.06
CA PHE A 128 0.39 16.00 -0.93
C PHE A 128 1.17 15.33 -2.05
N ALA A 129 2.35 15.88 -2.36
CA ALA A 129 3.25 15.34 -3.35
C ALA A 129 4.69 15.31 -2.81
N LEU A 130 5.45 14.31 -3.21
CA LEU A 130 6.90 14.25 -3.01
C LEU A 130 7.61 14.75 -4.25
N ALA A 131 8.49 15.72 -4.09
CA ALA A 131 9.45 16.15 -5.11
C ALA A 131 10.85 15.64 -4.69
N VAL A 132 11.29 14.55 -5.30
CA VAL A 132 12.54 13.86 -4.99
C VAL A 132 13.63 14.32 -5.94
N GLY A 133 14.61 15.06 -5.43
CA GLY A 133 15.81 15.46 -6.16
C GLY A 133 16.97 14.50 -5.91
N ALA A 134 18.18 14.90 -6.33
CA ALA A 134 19.39 14.09 -6.17
C ALA A 134 19.84 13.94 -4.70
N THR A 135 19.73 15.01 -3.91
CA THR A 135 20.27 15.08 -2.54
C THR A 135 19.23 15.47 -1.48
N SER A 136 18.00 15.75 -1.89
CA SER A 136 16.92 16.13 -0.97
C SER A 136 15.56 15.77 -1.53
N THR A 137 14.59 15.63 -0.62
CA THR A 137 13.18 15.45 -0.94
C THR A 137 12.38 16.57 -0.32
N THR A 138 11.43 17.12 -1.09
CA THR A 138 10.50 18.12 -0.59
C THR A 138 9.09 17.55 -0.55
N VAL A 139 8.39 17.76 0.57
CA VAL A 139 6.95 17.47 0.68
C VAL A 139 6.19 18.75 0.38
N TRP A 140 5.26 18.66 -0.56
CA TRP A 140 4.37 19.74 -0.96
C TRP A 140 2.94 19.39 -0.56
N GLN A 141 2.21 20.36 -0.01
CA GLN A 141 0.75 20.29 0.03
C GLN A 141 0.22 20.95 -1.24
N VAL A 142 -0.44 20.16 -2.09
CA VAL A 142 -0.88 20.59 -3.43
C VAL A 142 -2.38 20.84 -3.52
N ALA A 143 -3.16 20.35 -2.55
CA ALA A 143 -4.57 20.69 -2.36
C ALA A 143 -4.91 20.88 -0.87
N GLY A 144 -6.01 21.60 -0.60
CA GLY A 144 -6.42 21.97 0.76
C GLY A 144 -5.76 23.25 1.30
N VAL A 145 -5.06 24.00 0.43
CA VAL A 145 -4.39 25.27 0.74
C VAL A 145 -4.96 26.40 -0.13
N PRO A 146 -5.02 27.65 0.39
CA PRO A 146 -5.70 28.75 -0.30
C PRO A 146 -4.97 29.33 -1.52
N PHE A 147 -3.64 29.22 -1.58
CA PHE A 147 -2.80 29.95 -2.57
C PHE A 147 -1.98 29.05 -3.49
N GLY A 148 -2.40 27.79 -3.67
CA GLY A 148 -1.71 26.80 -4.49
C GLY A 148 -0.61 26.04 -3.75
N PRO A 149 0.24 25.26 -4.46
CA PRO A 149 1.19 24.35 -3.83
C PRO A 149 2.12 25.01 -2.81
N GLU A 150 2.11 24.49 -1.58
CA GLU A 150 2.92 24.99 -0.46
C GLU A 150 3.95 23.94 -0.04
N ARG A 151 5.21 24.37 0.19
CA ARG A 151 6.25 23.50 0.72
C ARG A 151 6.08 23.34 2.23
N VAL A 152 5.79 22.13 2.68
CA VAL A 152 5.50 21.84 4.10
C VAL A 152 6.64 21.13 4.83
N ALA A 153 7.55 20.46 4.11
CA ALA A 153 8.75 19.86 4.70
C ALA A 153 9.90 19.74 3.69
N GLY A 154 11.14 19.74 4.20
CA GLY A 154 12.36 19.44 3.45
C GLY A 154 13.16 18.36 4.16
N ILE A 155 13.43 17.26 3.47
CA ILE A 155 14.13 16.10 4.00
C ILE A 155 15.48 15.95 3.29
N PRO A 156 16.59 15.86 4.04
CA PRO A 156 17.88 15.50 3.46
C PRO A 156 17.84 14.07 2.90
N GLY A 157 18.43 13.88 1.72
CA GLY A 157 18.46 12.58 1.03
C GLY A 157 17.23 12.30 0.18
N ARG A 158 17.31 11.20 -0.56
CA ARG A 158 16.23 10.72 -1.42
C ARG A 158 15.24 9.94 -0.57
N CYS A 159 13.96 10.24 -0.73
CA CYS A 159 12.90 9.53 -0.03
C CYS A 159 11.96 8.84 -1.02
N SER A 160 11.33 7.77 -0.55
CA SER A 160 10.28 7.03 -1.23
C SER A 160 9.20 6.63 -0.23
N GLY A 161 8.20 5.86 -0.68
CA GLY A 161 7.07 5.46 0.15
C GLY A 161 6.11 6.62 0.39
N GLY A 162 5.64 6.75 1.64
CA GLY A 162 4.60 7.70 2.02
C GLY A 162 3.47 6.99 2.73
N VAL A 163 3.55 6.89 4.05
CA VAL A 163 2.52 6.24 4.88
C VAL A 163 2.10 7.20 5.98
N TRP A 164 0.81 7.48 6.08
CA TRP A 164 0.27 8.32 7.14
C TRP A 164 0.24 7.57 8.48
N LEU A 165 0.77 8.19 9.53
CA LEU A 165 0.89 7.60 10.87
C LEU A 165 -0.20 8.06 11.84
N ASP A 166 -1.02 9.04 11.46
CA ASP A 166 -2.15 9.54 12.25
C ASP A 166 -3.35 9.92 11.38
N ARG A 167 -4.52 10.07 12.01
CA ARG A 167 -5.77 10.44 11.32
C ARG A 167 -5.89 11.92 10.95
N THR A 168 -4.95 12.74 11.39
CA THR A 168 -4.99 14.20 11.17
C THR A 168 -4.16 14.64 9.97
N GLY A 169 -3.44 13.71 9.32
CA GLY A 169 -2.51 14.03 8.22
C GLY A 169 -1.27 14.80 8.69
N ARG A 170 -0.88 14.69 9.97
CA ARG A 170 0.28 15.42 10.52
C ARG A 170 1.58 14.64 10.38
N LEU A 171 1.58 13.38 10.80
CA LEU A 171 2.76 12.52 10.83
C LEU A 171 2.79 11.66 9.58
N LEU A 172 3.85 11.83 8.79
CA LEU A 172 4.10 11.10 7.55
C LEU A 172 5.38 10.27 7.69
N ALA A 173 5.30 8.97 7.43
CA ALA A 173 6.48 8.13 7.28
C ALA A 173 7.00 8.16 5.85
N LEU A 174 8.31 8.31 5.71
CA LEU A 174 9.05 8.24 4.45
C LEU A 174 10.21 7.25 4.57
N ASP A 175 10.47 6.51 3.50
CA ASP A 175 11.62 5.62 3.40
C ASP A 175 12.80 6.41 2.84
N ARG A 176 13.78 6.73 3.69
CA ARG A 176 14.92 7.61 3.36
C ARG A 176 16.17 6.79 3.06
N GLU A 177 16.81 7.07 1.93
CA GLU A 177 18.13 6.54 1.58
C GLU A 177 19.22 7.25 2.41
N LEU A 178 20.13 6.47 2.96
CA LEU A 178 21.24 6.87 3.82
C LEU A 178 22.52 6.15 3.38
N ASP A 179 23.67 6.76 3.65
CA ASP A 179 24.94 6.06 3.53
C ASP A 179 25.15 5.16 4.75
N GLY A 180 25.25 3.86 4.54
CA GLY A 180 25.56 2.85 5.56
C GLY A 180 26.99 2.30 5.44
N PRO A 181 27.49 1.55 6.44
CA PRO A 181 28.82 0.95 6.41
C PRO A 181 29.07 0.04 5.20
N GLY A 182 28.05 -0.75 4.80
CA GLY A 182 28.10 -1.65 3.66
C GLY A 182 27.68 -1.05 2.31
N GLY A 183 27.33 0.24 2.26
CA GLY A 183 26.73 0.90 1.09
C GLY A 183 25.41 1.61 1.44
N PRO A 184 24.68 2.11 0.44
CA PRO A 184 23.40 2.79 0.68
C PRO A 184 22.37 1.85 1.32
N VAL A 185 21.71 2.34 2.37
CA VAL A 185 20.63 1.64 3.08
C VAL A 185 19.39 2.53 3.15
N THR A 186 18.23 1.92 3.20
CA THR A 186 16.94 2.61 3.34
C THR A 186 16.43 2.48 4.75
N LYS A 187 16.04 3.59 5.39
CA LYS A 187 15.42 3.59 6.73
C LYS A 187 14.15 4.41 6.74
N ALA A 188 13.09 3.87 7.33
CA ALA A 188 11.87 4.65 7.56
C ALA A 188 12.09 5.72 8.63
N VAL A 189 11.66 6.94 8.31
CA VAL A 189 11.66 8.11 9.22
C VAL A 189 10.24 8.65 9.33
N ALA A 190 9.89 9.19 10.50
CA ALA A 190 8.66 9.95 10.68
C ALA A 190 8.94 11.45 10.53
N VAL A 191 8.11 12.14 9.77
CA VAL A 191 8.18 13.56 9.48
C VAL A 191 6.94 14.24 10.05
N ASP A 192 7.13 15.22 10.94
CA ASP A 192 6.04 16.01 11.52
C ASP A 192 5.78 17.28 10.69
N LEU A 193 4.76 17.22 9.84
CA LEU A 193 4.41 18.32 8.93
C LEU A 193 3.93 19.58 9.66
N ARG A 194 3.45 19.47 10.91
CA ARG A 194 3.04 20.64 11.72
C ARG A 194 4.20 21.30 12.46
N ARG A 195 5.36 20.64 12.55
CA ARG A 195 6.57 21.17 13.18
C ARG A 195 7.65 21.50 12.15
N GLY A 196 7.24 22.02 10.99
CA GLY A 196 8.15 22.40 9.92
C GLY A 196 8.92 21.23 9.30
N GLY A 197 8.38 20.01 9.39
CA GLY A 197 9.03 18.80 8.88
C GLY A 197 10.09 18.23 9.81
N GLU A 198 9.95 18.36 11.14
CA GLU A 198 10.83 17.72 12.11
C GLU A 198 10.91 16.20 11.83
N ILE A 199 12.13 15.68 11.75
CA ILE A 199 12.41 14.30 11.34
C ILE A 199 12.87 13.49 12.55
N SER A 200 12.24 12.33 12.76
CA SER A 200 12.66 11.35 13.77
C SER A 200 12.83 9.96 13.14
N PRO A 201 13.79 9.14 13.61
CA PRO A 201 13.88 7.74 13.18
C PRO A 201 12.59 6.98 13.51
N LEU A 202 12.12 6.15 12.58
CA LEU A 202 10.95 5.28 12.80
C LEU A 202 11.33 3.80 12.81
N LEU A 203 12.08 3.33 11.80
CA LEU A 203 12.56 1.94 11.72
C LEU A 203 14.08 1.92 11.51
N GLN A 204 14.77 1.25 12.43
CA GLN A 204 16.22 1.00 12.42
C GLN A 204 16.47 -0.39 13.01
N ILE A 205 16.13 -1.44 12.27
CA ILE A 205 16.07 -2.81 12.78
C ILE A 205 17.48 -3.40 12.92
N ALA A 206 18.29 -3.28 11.87
CA ALA A 206 19.72 -3.57 11.89
C ALA A 206 20.50 -2.41 11.21
N GLU A 207 21.81 -2.35 11.38
CA GLU A 207 22.62 -1.25 10.81
C GLU A 207 22.58 -1.26 9.27
N ASP A 208 22.85 -2.43 8.67
CA ASP A 208 23.00 -2.60 7.22
C ASP A 208 21.69 -3.03 6.51
N SER A 209 20.56 -3.09 7.21
CA SER A 209 19.29 -3.52 6.59
C SER A 209 18.58 -2.42 5.80
N ASP A 210 17.80 -2.80 4.81
CA ASP A 210 16.77 -1.93 4.22
C ASP A 210 15.47 -2.06 5.01
N ASP A 211 15.07 -1.04 5.76
CA ASP A 211 13.86 -1.03 6.58
C ASP A 211 12.81 -0.06 6.01
N ARG A 212 11.75 -0.61 5.42
CA ARG A 212 10.69 0.16 4.74
C ARG A 212 9.34 -0.01 5.41
N LEU A 213 8.60 1.09 5.57
CA LEU A 213 7.22 1.02 6.04
C LEU A 213 6.25 0.90 4.86
N LEU A 214 5.46 -0.17 4.82
CA LEU A 214 4.53 -0.44 3.72
C LEU A 214 3.12 0.06 4.00
N LEU A 215 2.60 -0.15 5.22
CA LEU A 215 1.31 0.36 5.68
C LEU A 215 1.34 0.59 7.19
N ALA A 216 0.47 1.50 7.65
CA ALA A 216 0.19 1.72 9.05
C ALA A 216 -1.32 1.84 9.24
N ASP A 217 -1.82 1.33 10.36
CA ASP A 217 -3.17 1.59 10.84
C ASP A 217 -3.10 2.42 12.13
N PRO A 218 -3.48 3.72 12.10
CA PRO A 218 -3.37 4.59 13.27
C PRO A 218 -4.37 4.25 14.38
N ASP A 219 -5.41 3.45 14.08
CA ASP A 219 -6.40 2.99 15.04
C ASP A 219 -5.83 1.95 16.01
N SER A 220 -5.19 0.91 15.48
CA SER A 220 -4.59 -0.19 16.23
C SER A 220 -3.12 0.04 16.58
N GLY A 221 -2.44 0.92 15.84
CA GLY A 221 -1.00 1.09 15.87
C GLY A 221 -0.24 0.04 15.05
N LEU A 222 -0.92 -0.84 14.30
CA LEU A 222 -0.27 -1.87 13.50
C LEU A 222 0.60 -1.24 12.40
N LEU A 223 1.85 -1.70 12.29
CA LEU A 223 2.79 -1.37 11.22
C LEU A 223 3.10 -2.62 10.39
N LEU A 224 3.05 -2.51 9.07
CA LEU A 224 3.47 -3.54 8.11
C LEU A 224 4.77 -3.10 7.45
N ILE A 225 5.80 -3.92 7.55
CA ILE A 225 7.20 -3.53 7.32
C ILE A 225 7.83 -4.51 6.32
N ARG A 226 8.65 -4.00 5.40
CA ARG A 226 9.59 -4.85 4.64
C ARG A 226 10.99 -4.62 5.19
N SER A 227 11.68 -5.70 5.53
CA SER A 227 13.09 -5.62 5.92
C SER A 227 13.84 -6.90 5.60
N ASP A 228 15.12 -6.74 5.27
CA ASP A 228 16.08 -7.82 5.07
C ASP A 228 16.96 -8.08 6.31
N ALA A 229 16.71 -7.40 7.44
CA ALA A 229 17.37 -7.66 8.72
C ALA A 229 17.35 -9.14 9.16
N PRO A 230 16.32 -9.96 8.83
CA PRO A 230 16.35 -11.40 9.08
C PRO A 230 17.28 -12.22 8.16
N GLY A 231 18.06 -11.58 7.27
CA GLY A 231 18.98 -12.21 6.32
C GLY A 231 18.47 -12.32 4.88
N GLU A 232 17.19 -12.02 4.64
CA GLU A 232 16.56 -11.95 3.32
C GLU A 232 15.35 -11.00 3.39
N PRO A 233 14.90 -10.38 2.28
CA PRO A 233 13.74 -9.50 2.29
C PRO A 233 12.46 -10.21 2.76
N ARG A 234 11.90 -9.77 3.89
CA ARG A 234 10.70 -10.35 4.49
C ARG A 234 9.66 -9.31 4.84
N LEU A 235 8.40 -9.72 4.78
CA LEU A 235 7.31 -8.98 5.37
C LEU A 235 7.27 -9.26 6.88
N GLY A 236 7.29 -8.20 7.66
CA GLY A 236 7.17 -8.21 9.10
C GLY A 236 6.10 -7.24 9.59
N TRP A 237 5.86 -7.25 10.89
CA TRP A 237 4.94 -6.32 11.53
C TRP A 237 5.43 -5.85 12.90
N GLY A 238 5.01 -4.66 13.27
CA GLY A 238 5.32 -4.03 14.55
C GLY A 238 4.14 -3.21 15.06
N VAL A 239 4.36 -2.50 16.17
CA VAL A 239 3.36 -1.62 16.77
C VAL A 239 3.98 -0.25 16.95
N LEU A 240 3.33 0.79 16.42
CA LEU A 240 3.79 2.17 16.50
C LEU A 240 3.99 2.59 17.97
N GLY A 241 5.16 3.15 18.28
CA GLY A 241 5.52 3.58 19.64
C GLY A 241 5.84 2.45 20.62
N SER A 242 5.79 1.18 20.20
CA SER A 242 6.16 0.04 21.05
C SER A 242 7.67 -0.18 21.10
N ALA A 243 8.17 -0.55 22.28
CA ALA A 243 9.55 -1.01 22.46
C ALA A 243 9.76 -2.49 22.08
N ARG A 244 8.69 -3.21 21.69
CA ARG A 244 8.81 -4.61 21.26
C ARG A 244 9.48 -4.69 19.88
N PRO A 245 10.33 -5.71 19.64
CA PRO A 245 10.97 -5.87 18.34
C PRO A 245 9.95 -6.17 17.24
N VAL A 246 10.31 -5.81 16.00
CA VAL A 246 9.56 -6.19 14.80
C VAL A 246 9.53 -7.71 14.69
N ARG A 247 8.38 -8.25 14.30
CA ARG A 247 8.14 -9.69 14.15
C ARG A 247 8.15 -10.05 12.68
N PHE A 248 8.82 -11.13 12.33
CA PHE A 248 8.83 -11.69 10.97
C PHE A 248 8.26 -13.12 10.99
N PRO A 249 6.92 -13.29 10.94
CA PRO A 249 6.29 -14.61 10.97
C PRO A 249 6.68 -15.44 9.75
N GLU A 250 6.90 -16.74 9.94
CA GLU A 250 7.24 -17.65 8.83
C GLU A 250 6.10 -17.77 7.82
N CYS A 251 4.84 -17.71 8.26
CA CYS A 251 3.68 -17.77 7.36
C CYS A 251 3.61 -16.61 6.35
N LEU A 252 4.24 -15.46 6.64
CA LEU A 252 4.34 -14.31 5.74
C LEU A 252 5.54 -14.38 4.79
N ARG A 253 6.42 -15.38 4.96
CA ARG A 253 7.55 -15.60 4.05
C ARG A 253 7.02 -16.07 2.70
N ALA A 254 7.14 -15.22 1.68
CA ALA A 254 6.71 -15.51 0.31
C ALA A 254 7.94 -15.91 -0.53
N VAL A 255 8.32 -17.19 -0.48
CA VAL A 255 9.44 -17.68 -1.30
C VAL A 255 9.01 -17.69 -2.78
N GLY A 256 9.78 -17.04 -3.65
CA GLY A 256 9.49 -16.95 -5.09
C GLY A 256 8.35 -15.99 -5.47
N ALA A 257 7.86 -15.18 -4.52
CA ALA A 257 6.79 -14.21 -4.76
C ALA A 257 7.00 -12.94 -3.92
N THR A 258 6.42 -11.83 -4.36
CA THR A 258 6.41 -10.57 -3.60
C THR A 258 5.04 -10.34 -3.00
N ALA A 259 4.95 -10.30 -1.67
CA ALA A 259 3.72 -9.92 -0.96
C ALA A 259 3.74 -8.43 -0.59
N THR A 260 2.77 -7.67 -1.11
CA THR A 260 2.63 -6.23 -0.88
C THR A 260 1.30 -5.94 -0.20
N PRO A 261 1.29 -5.43 1.05
CA PRO A 261 0.05 -5.07 1.72
C PRO A 261 -0.57 -3.85 1.05
N PHE A 262 -1.90 -3.87 0.90
CA PHE A 262 -2.65 -2.73 0.33
C PHE A 262 -3.82 -2.25 1.19
N ALA A 263 -4.26 -3.04 2.19
CA ALA A 263 -5.30 -2.61 3.11
C ALA A 263 -5.15 -3.28 4.49
N VAL A 264 -5.46 -2.52 5.55
CA VAL A 264 -5.56 -2.99 6.94
C VAL A 264 -6.97 -2.71 7.47
N GLN A 265 -7.52 -3.62 8.27
CA GLN A 265 -8.82 -3.47 8.91
C GLN A 265 -8.74 -2.39 9.99
N PRO A 266 -9.47 -1.28 9.83
CA PRO A 266 -9.49 -0.22 10.82
C PRO A 266 -10.37 -0.59 12.03
N GLY A 267 -10.41 0.28 13.03
CA GLY A 267 -11.32 0.16 14.18
C GLY A 267 -10.93 -0.90 15.22
N GLN A 268 -9.79 -1.59 15.05
CA GLN A 268 -9.26 -2.52 16.05
C GLN A 268 -8.45 -1.76 17.11
N VAL A 269 -9.12 -0.90 17.88
CA VAL A 269 -8.48 0.06 18.79
C VAL A 269 -7.54 -0.65 19.77
N LEU A 270 -6.25 -0.33 19.67
CA LEU A 270 -5.16 -0.93 20.48
C LEU A 270 -5.07 -2.47 20.40
N MET A 271 -5.61 -3.07 19.35
CA MET A 271 -5.61 -4.53 19.13
C MET A 271 -5.01 -4.86 17.76
N PRO A 272 -3.72 -4.54 17.52
CA PRO A 272 -3.06 -4.76 16.23
C PRO A 272 -3.09 -6.24 15.81
N GLU A 273 -3.10 -7.17 16.76
CA GLU A 273 -3.19 -8.59 16.50
C GLU A 273 -4.51 -9.03 15.84
N SER A 274 -5.58 -8.26 15.98
CA SER A 274 -6.91 -8.56 15.44
C SER A 274 -7.16 -7.97 14.05
N CYS A 275 -6.30 -7.08 13.57
CA CYS A 275 -6.45 -6.41 12.27
C CYS A 275 -6.36 -7.40 11.11
N GLY A 276 -7.42 -7.52 10.32
CA GLY A 276 -7.34 -8.10 8.98
C GLY A 276 -6.38 -7.31 8.09
N VAL A 277 -5.57 -8.01 7.30
CA VAL A 277 -4.62 -7.43 6.35
C VAL A 277 -4.85 -8.09 5.00
N ALA A 278 -4.95 -7.27 3.96
CA ALA A 278 -5.02 -7.73 2.58
C ALA A 278 -3.68 -7.46 1.87
N LEU A 279 -3.21 -8.50 1.18
CA LEU A 279 -1.93 -8.55 0.49
C LEU A 279 -2.18 -8.85 -0.99
N ARG A 280 -1.51 -8.13 -1.87
CA ARG A 280 -1.30 -8.54 -3.25
C ARG A 280 -0.08 -9.46 -3.27
N VAL A 281 -0.18 -10.58 -3.98
CA VAL A 281 0.94 -11.52 -4.15
C VAL A 281 1.29 -11.55 -5.62
N ASP A 282 2.47 -11.06 -5.96
CA ASP A 282 3.00 -11.14 -7.32
C ASP A 282 3.98 -12.30 -7.39
N GLU A 283 3.61 -13.38 -8.09
CA GLU A 283 4.51 -14.52 -8.30
C GLU A 283 5.54 -14.18 -9.39
N ALA A 284 6.78 -14.62 -9.20
CA ALA A 284 7.81 -14.46 -10.22
C ALA A 284 7.45 -15.37 -11.41
N GLY A 285 6.99 -14.76 -12.51
CA GLY A 285 6.59 -15.51 -13.71
C GLY A 285 7.78 -16.21 -14.36
N ASP A 286 7.60 -17.48 -14.71
CA ASP A 286 8.47 -18.28 -15.56
C ASP A 286 8.25 -17.93 -17.04
N GLY A 287 8.51 -16.67 -17.40
CA GLY A 287 8.86 -16.25 -18.76
C GLY A 287 7.78 -16.33 -19.85
N TYR A 288 6.60 -16.89 -19.62
CA TYR A 288 5.49 -16.89 -20.58
C TYR A 288 4.16 -16.64 -19.87
N ASP A 289 3.48 -15.57 -20.28
CA ASP A 289 2.29 -14.94 -19.69
C ASP A 289 2.57 -14.16 -18.38
N GLY A 290 2.11 -12.91 -18.34
CA GLY A 290 2.50 -11.93 -17.32
C GLY A 290 2.23 -12.36 -15.87
N ALA A 291 2.90 -11.71 -14.91
CA ALA A 291 2.76 -11.98 -13.48
C ALA A 291 1.28 -12.09 -13.07
N VAL A 292 0.86 -13.27 -12.61
CA VAL A 292 -0.48 -13.46 -12.05
C VAL A 292 -0.47 -12.89 -10.64
N ALA A 293 -1.07 -11.71 -10.48
CA ALA A 293 -1.27 -11.12 -9.16
C ALA A 293 -2.36 -11.92 -8.42
N GLY A 294 -1.98 -12.64 -7.37
CA GLY A 294 -2.89 -13.28 -6.42
C GLY A 294 -3.34 -12.33 -5.30
N LEU A 295 -4.36 -12.75 -4.55
CA LEU A 295 -4.84 -12.07 -3.35
C LEU A 295 -4.48 -12.94 -2.14
N ALA A 296 -4.00 -12.35 -1.05
CA ALA A 296 -3.85 -13.06 0.20
C ALA A 296 -4.37 -12.26 1.38
N LEU A 297 -4.92 -12.95 2.37
CA LEU A 297 -5.48 -12.35 3.57
C LEU A 297 -4.81 -12.93 4.81
N TRP A 298 -4.59 -12.09 5.82
CA TRP A 298 -3.84 -12.44 7.03
C TRP A 298 -4.31 -11.61 8.23
N ARG A 299 -4.03 -12.07 9.45
CA ARG A 299 -4.12 -11.29 10.70
C ARG A 299 -2.89 -11.54 11.54
N PRO A 300 -2.36 -10.56 12.31
CA PRO A 300 -1.15 -10.81 13.09
C PRO A 300 -1.28 -11.85 14.22
N ALA A 301 -2.48 -12.05 14.77
CA ALA A 301 -2.77 -13.17 15.67
C ALA A 301 -2.68 -14.55 14.97
N ASP A 302 -2.92 -14.57 13.66
CA ASP A 302 -3.01 -15.79 12.88
C ASP A 302 -1.62 -16.21 12.40
N ARG A 303 -1.33 -17.51 12.56
CA ARG A 303 -0.10 -18.13 12.04
C ARG A 303 -0.26 -18.65 10.62
N HIS A 304 -1.26 -18.15 9.91
CA HIS A 304 -1.68 -18.65 8.60
C HIS A 304 -2.03 -17.51 7.67
N VAL A 305 -1.63 -17.64 6.40
CA VAL A 305 -1.97 -16.71 5.33
C VAL A 305 -2.93 -17.42 4.38
N PHE A 306 -4.11 -16.87 4.21
CA PHE A 306 -5.10 -17.37 3.26
C PHE A 306 -4.77 -16.84 1.87
N ARG A 307 -4.17 -17.69 1.02
CA ARG A 307 -3.94 -17.37 -0.39
C ARG A 307 -5.21 -17.66 -1.19
N LEU A 308 -5.66 -16.67 -1.95
CA LEU A 308 -6.87 -16.66 -2.76
C LEU A 308 -6.49 -16.31 -4.20
N GLY A 309 -7.24 -16.82 -5.17
CA GLY A 309 -7.16 -16.32 -6.55
C GLY A 309 -7.61 -14.86 -6.61
N ALA A 310 -6.98 -14.05 -7.47
CA ALA A 310 -7.49 -12.71 -7.72
C ALA A 310 -8.89 -12.79 -8.36
N PRO A 311 -9.88 -12.03 -7.84
CA PRO A 311 -11.18 -11.94 -8.48
C PRO A 311 -11.07 -11.41 -9.91
N ALA A 312 -11.90 -11.92 -10.81
CA ALA A 312 -11.95 -11.47 -12.18
C ALA A 312 -12.20 -9.94 -12.25
N GLY A 313 -11.38 -9.24 -13.05
CA GLY A 313 -11.47 -7.79 -13.21
C GLY A 313 -11.04 -6.95 -12.00
N TRP A 314 -10.49 -7.56 -10.93
CA TRP A 314 -9.96 -6.79 -9.79
C TRP A 314 -8.94 -5.77 -10.28
N LEU A 315 -9.11 -4.51 -9.87
CA LEU A 315 -8.25 -3.41 -10.31
C LEU A 315 -6.84 -3.41 -9.68
N GLY A 316 -6.54 -4.45 -8.88
CA GLY A 316 -5.20 -4.79 -8.40
C GLY A 316 -4.65 -3.84 -7.34
N ALA A 317 -3.93 -4.38 -6.34
CA ALA A 317 -3.21 -3.60 -5.31
C ALA A 317 -4.04 -2.53 -4.59
N THR A 318 -5.37 -2.66 -4.60
CA THR A 318 -6.30 -1.67 -4.04
C THR A 318 -7.53 -2.36 -3.49
N GLY A 319 -8.07 -1.78 -2.42
CA GLY A 319 -9.22 -2.27 -1.69
C GLY A 319 -9.29 -1.63 -0.32
N ARG A 320 -10.40 -1.86 0.37
CA ARG A 320 -10.67 -1.23 1.66
C ARG A 320 -11.33 -2.21 2.59
N TRP A 321 -10.81 -2.34 3.81
CA TRP A 321 -11.53 -2.98 4.89
C TRP A 321 -12.50 -2.02 5.54
N THR A 322 -13.69 -2.49 5.88
CA THR A 322 -14.58 -1.82 6.84
C THR A 322 -14.16 -2.16 8.27
N PRO A 323 -14.53 -1.34 9.26
CA PRO A 323 -14.31 -1.66 10.67
C PRO A 323 -14.90 -3.03 11.07
N GLU A 324 -16.03 -3.41 10.47
CA GLU A 324 -16.75 -4.68 10.72
C GLU A 324 -16.06 -5.91 10.09
N GLY A 325 -14.92 -5.73 9.41
CA GLY A 325 -14.14 -6.84 8.85
C GLY A 325 -14.65 -7.34 7.50
N ARG A 326 -15.27 -6.46 6.70
CA ARG A 326 -15.56 -6.73 5.29
C ARG A 326 -14.51 -6.05 4.40
N LEU A 327 -13.82 -6.83 3.57
CA LEU A 327 -12.90 -6.33 2.55
C LEU A 327 -13.69 -6.06 1.26
N HIS A 328 -13.62 -4.82 0.78
CA HIS A 328 -14.17 -4.36 -0.47
C HIS A 328 -13.06 -4.25 -1.52
N LEU A 329 -13.23 -4.94 -2.65
CA LEU A 329 -12.28 -4.98 -3.76
C LEU A 329 -12.94 -4.38 -5.00
N PRO A 330 -12.49 -3.22 -5.50
CA PRO A 330 -13.02 -2.63 -6.71
C PRO A 330 -12.62 -3.47 -7.92
N TYR A 331 -13.57 -3.73 -8.82
CA TYR A 331 -13.34 -4.53 -10.02
C TYR A 331 -14.09 -3.94 -11.21
N SER A 332 -13.59 -4.23 -12.41
CA SER A 332 -14.17 -3.79 -13.68
C SER A 332 -14.08 -4.95 -14.68
N THR A 333 -15.22 -5.40 -15.19
CA THR A 333 -15.33 -6.35 -16.31
C THR A 333 -16.10 -5.70 -17.46
N PRO A 334 -16.13 -6.30 -18.66
CA PRO A 334 -16.98 -5.83 -19.74
C PRO A 334 -18.48 -5.76 -19.37
N GLU A 335 -18.94 -6.68 -18.51
CA GLU A 335 -20.34 -6.77 -18.05
C GLU A 335 -20.62 -5.83 -16.88
N VAL A 336 -19.64 -5.63 -16.00
CA VAL A 336 -19.74 -4.76 -14.82
C VAL A 336 -18.58 -3.77 -14.84
N PRO A 337 -18.73 -2.63 -15.54
CA PRO A 337 -17.63 -1.66 -15.70
C PRO A 337 -17.27 -0.91 -14.41
N CYS A 338 -18.14 -0.97 -13.40
CA CYS A 338 -17.92 -0.41 -12.07
C CYS A 338 -18.54 -1.34 -11.03
N GLY A 339 -17.70 -2.12 -10.33
CA GLY A 339 -18.13 -3.12 -9.37
C GLY A 339 -17.33 -3.09 -8.08
N LEU A 340 -17.94 -3.57 -6.98
CA LEU A 340 -17.30 -3.68 -5.67
C LEU A 340 -17.58 -5.06 -5.08
N LEU A 341 -16.57 -5.93 -5.07
CA LEU A 341 -16.68 -7.26 -4.50
C LEU A 341 -16.44 -7.19 -2.98
N GLY A 342 -17.37 -7.71 -2.19
CA GLY A 342 -17.22 -7.79 -0.74
C GLY A 342 -16.88 -9.21 -0.28
N MET A 343 -15.87 -9.36 0.57
CA MET A 343 -15.49 -10.63 1.20
C MET A 343 -15.11 -10.43 2.67
N THR A 344 -14.97 -11.51 3.42
CA THR A 344 -14.52 -11.48 4.82
C THR A 344 -13.28 -12.35 4.98
N LEU A 345 -12.48 -12.09 6.02
CA LEU A 345 -11.38 -12.99 6.33
C LEU A 345 -11.93 -14.36 6.76
N PRO A 346 -11.44 -15.47 6.18
CA PRO A 346 -11.78 -16.79 6.68
C PRO A 346 -11.34 -16.99 8.13
N VAL A 347 -12.01 -17.90 8.84
CA VAL A 347 -11.60 -18.27 10.21
C VAL A 347 -10.35 -19.16 10.13
N SER A 348 -9.32 -18.79 10.91
CA SER A 348 -8.09 -19.58 11.00
C SER A 348 -8.36 -21.01 11.48
N PRO A 349 -7.79 -22.04 10.83
CA PRO A 349 -7.94 -23.41 11.28
C PRO A 349 -7.31 -23.56 12.68
N PRO A 350 -7.86 -24.45 13.53
CA PRO A 350 -7.25 -24.73 14.82
C PRO A 350 -5.83 -25.26 14.62
N PRO A 351 -4.90 -24.99 15.55
CA PRO A 351 -3.55 -25.51 15.46
C PRO A 351 -3.59 -27.05 15.40
N PRO A 352 -2.73 -27.68 14.58
CA PRO A 352 -2.71 -29.14 14.50
C PRO A 352 -2.39 -29.73 15.87
N ILE A 353 -3.24 -30.65 16.33
CA ILE A 353 -3.00 -31.42 17.55
C ILE A 353 -1.83 -32.36 17.25
N ARG A 354 -0.69 -32.13 17.90
CA ARG A 354 0.40 -33.11 17.90
C ARG A 354 -0.06 -34.30 18.74
N LEU A 355 -0.36 -35.42 18.08
CA LEU A 355 -0.45 -36.70 18.75
C LEU A 355 0.98 -37.12 19.08
N ASP A 356 1.33 -37.15 20.36
CA ASP A 356 2.58 -37.76 20.77
C ASP A 356 2.61 -39.21 20.28
N PRO A 357 3.74 -39.68 19.72
CA PRO A 357 3.84 -41.06 19.27
C PRO A 357 3.55 -41.98 20.44
N ILE A 358 2.61 -42.92 20.24
CA ILE A 358 2.33 -43.98 21.22
C ILE A 358 3.68 -44.67 21.52
N PRO A 359 4.11 -44.75 22.79
CA PRO A 359 5.35 -45.41 23.13
C PRO A 359 5.35 -46.83 22.56
N LEU A 360 6.33 -47.16 21.72
CA LEU A 360 6.51 -48.52 21.25
C LEU A 360 6.70 -49.43 22.47
N PRO A 361 6.03 -50.60 22.53
CA PRO A 361 6.28 -51.56 23.60
C PRO A 361 7.78 -51.91 23.62
N PRO A 362 8.37 -52.11 24.81
CA PRO A 362 9.79 -52.43 24.93
C PRO A 362 10.10 -53.66 24.08
N ALA A 363 11.16 -53.56 23.26
CA ALA A 363 11.62 -54.67 22.45
C ALA A 363 11.86 -55.89 23.36
N PRO A 364 11.42 -57.10 22.96
CA PRO A 364 11.62 -58.30 23.77
C PRO A 364 13.11 -58.48 24.04
N ALA A 365 13.46 -58.69 25.32
CA ALA A 365 14.84 -58.91 25.73
C ALA A 365 15.44 -60.05 24.91
N ARG A 366 16.55 -59.78 24.21
CA ARG A 366 17.28 -60.78 23.44
C ARG A 366 17.70 -61.90 24.40
N PRO A 367 17.42 -63.18 24.10
CA PRO A 367 17.85 -64.28 24.97
C PRO A 367 19.36 -64.23 25.15
N VAL A 368 19.82 -64.16 26.40
CA VAL A 368 21.24 -64.24 26.72
C VAL A 368 21.70 -65.67 26.43
N PRO A 369 22.76 -65.89 25.62
CA PRO A 369 23.32 -67.21 25.40
C PRO A 369 23.72 -67.85 26.73
N LEU A 370 23.42 -69.15 26.92
CA LEU A 370 23.63 -69.90 28.17
C LEU A 370 25.08 -69.82 28.73
N GLN A 371 26.05 -69.48 27.88
CA GLN A 371 27.46 -69.30 28.23
C GLN A 371 27.75 -68.03 29.04
N GLN A 372 26.79 -67.10 29.14
CA GLN A 372 26.89 -65.86 29.91
C GLN A 372 25.97 -65.85 31.15
N ALA A 373 25.36 -67.00 31.49
CA ALA A 373 24.65 -67.14 32.76
C ALA A 373 25.69 -67.27 33.90
N PRO A 374 25.61 -66.46 34.97
CA PRO A 374 26.48 -66.63 36.12
C PRO A 374 26.19 -67.99 36.77
N LEU A 375 27.22 -68.84 36.81
CA LEU A 375 27.21 -70.08 37.60
C LEU A 375 27.36 -69.68 39.07
N GLY A 376 26.35 -70.03 39.88
CA GLY A 376 26.45 -69.99 41.33
C GLY A 376 27.33 -71.10 41.88
#